data_AF-A0A7C4MAY0-F1
#
_entry.id   AF-A0A7C4MAY0-F1
#
_cell.length_a   1.000
_cell.length_b   1.000
_cell.length_c   1.000
_cell.angle_alpha   90.00
_cell.angle_beta   90.00
_cell.angle_gamma   90.00
#
_symmetry.space_group_name_H-M   'P 1'
#
loop_
_entity.id
_entity.type
_entity.pdbx_description
1 polymer ?
#
loop_
_entity_poly.entity_id
_entity_poly.type
_entity_poly.pdbx_seq_one_letter_code
_entity_poly.pdbx_strand_id
1 'polypeptide(L)'
;MQFILNMVSYWIFIVKDHKFMDRIIPAGEVLKDRVKNHFWSLSSRARNIKKIKPGDKVLFYVTGKDERGFGGYGVIAAEPHPITPEQRFHIVGMPSEAFDYAV
;
A
#
# COMPACT_ATOMS: atom_id res chain seq x y z
N MET A 1 -1.26 32.91 17.37
CA MET A 1 -1.82 31.55 17.25
C MET A 1 -1.68 31.14 15.80
N GLN A 2 -0.65 30.37 15.46
CA GLN A 2 -0.37 29.93 14.08
C GLN A 2 -1.22 28.69 13.80
N PHE A 3 -2.18 28.76 12.88
CA PHE A 3 -2.82 27.56 12.36
C PHE A 3 -1.78 26.83 11.49
N ILE A 4 -1.30 25.67 11.94
CA ILE A 4 -0.58 24.75 11.06
C ILE A 4 -1.63 24.16 10.14
N LEU A 5 -1.74 24.70 8.91
CA LEU A 5 -2.39 23.98 7.83
C LEU A 5 -1.54 22.72 7.60
N ASN A 6 -1.97 21.56 8.12
CA ASN A 6 -1.41 20.29 7.69
C ASN A 6 -1.70 20.18 6.19
N MET A 7 -0.69 20.43 5.36
CA MET A 7 -0.85 20.22 3.92
C MET A 7 -1.03 18.73 3.68
N VAL A 8 -2.23 18.37 3.23
CA VAL A 8 -2.56 17.01 2.81
C VAL A 8 -1.66 16.66 1.63
N SER A 9 -0.81 15.65 1.79
CA SER A 9 0.03 15.14 0.71
C SER A 9 -0.72 14.11 -0.13
N TYR A 10 -0.26 13.93 -1.36
CA TYR A 10 -0.82 12.97 -2.31
C TYR A 10 0.23 11.93 -2.67
N TRP A 11 -0.15 10.66 -2.56
CA TRP A 11 0.72 9.51 -2.79
C TRP A 11 0.19 8.67 -3.95
N ILE A 12 1.10 8.03 -4.68
CA ILE A 12 0.75 6.96 -5.61
C ILE A 12 1.35 5.67 -5.06
N PHE A 13 0.49 4.71 -4.75
CA PHE A 13 0.90 3.36 -4.38
C PHE A 13 0.83 2.48 -5.61
N ILE A 14 1.97 1.86 -5.94
CA ILE A 14 2.09 0.98 -7.09
C ILE A 14 1.65 -0.43 -6.67
N VAL A 15 0.68 -0.97 -7.39
CA VAL A 15 0.19 -2.33 -7.20
C VAL A 15 0.74 -3.21 -8.31
N LYS A 16 1.39 -4.32 -7.96
CA LYS A 16 2.01 -5.24 -8.92
C LYS A 16 1.39 -6.61 -8.79
N ASP A 17 1.52 -7.39 -9.85
CA ASP A 17 1.28 -8.81 -9.76
C ASP A 17 2.20 -9.40 -8.70
N HIS A 18 1.66 -10.31 -7.89
CA HIS A 18 2.43 -11.05 -6.92
C HIS A 18 2.76 -12.44 -7.43
N LYS A 19 3.94 -12.93 -7.06
CA LYS A 19 4.28 -14.34 -7.25
C LYS A 19 4.13 -15.07 -5.92
N PHE A 20 3.37 -16.15 -5.92
CA PHE A 20 3.23 -17.06 -4.78
C PHE A 20 3.34 -18.50 -5.26
N MET A 21 4.40 -19.18 -4.84
CA MET A 21 4.80 -20.49 -5.40
C MET A 21 4.89 -20.40 -6.95
N ASP A 22 4.22 -21.30 -7.67
CA ASP A 22 4.18 -21.33 -9.13
C ASP A 22 2.99 -20.55 -9.74
N ARG A 23 2.33 -19.69 -8.94
CA ARG A 23 1.17 -18.91 -9.35
C ARG A 23 1.46 -17.42 -9.36
N ILE A 24 0.72 -16.73 -10.23
CA ILE A 24 0.62 -15.28 -10.27
C ILE A 24 -0.71 -14.89 -9.63
N ILE A 25 -0.66 -13.98 -8.67
CA ILE A 25 -1.82 -13.30 -8.13
C ILE A 25 -1.90 -11.95 -8.86
N PRO A 26 -2.96 -11.67 -9.63
CA PRO A 26 -3.11 -10.41 -10.36
C PRO A 26 -3.10 -9.19 -9.44
N ALA A 27 -2.50 -8.09 -9.89
CA ALA A 27 -2.38 -6.85 -9.14
C ALA A 27 -3.74 -6.32 -8.61
N GLY A 28 -4.82 -6.47 -9.36
CA GLY A 28 -6.16 -6.05 -8.99
C GLY A 28 -6.76 -6.93 -7.89
N GLU A 29 -6.41 -8.21 -7.83
CA GLU A 29 -6.77 -9.08 -6.70
C GLU A 29 -5.99 -8.68 -5.44
N VAL A 30 -4.70 -8.35 -5.58
CA VAL A 30 -3.90 -7.78 -4.49
C VAL A 30 -4.56 -6.51 -3.96
N LEU A 31 -4.97 -5.60 -4.84
CA LEU A 31 -5.66 -4.36 -4.44
C LEU A 31 -6.96 -4.66 -3.69
N LYS A 32 -7.82 -5.54 -4.23
CA LYS A 32 -9.09 -5.93 -3.59
C LYS A 32 -8.89 -6.51 -2.19
N ASP A 33 -7.89 -7.38 -2.03
CA ASP A 33 -7.56 -7.95 -0.72
C ASP A 33 -7.13 -6.87 0.28
N ARG A 34 -6.25 -5.95 -0.12
CA ARG A 34 -5.76 -4.88 0.77
C ARG A 34 -6.86 -3.90 1.17
N VAL A 35 -7.76 -3.57 0.24
CA VAL A 35 -8.95 -2.76 0.55
C VAL A 35 -9.85 -3.47 1.56
N LYS A 36 -10.07 -4.77 1.39
CA LYS A 36 -10.87 -5.59 2.32
C LYS A 36 -10.25 -5.67 3.72
N ASN A 37 -8.93 -5.76 3.80
CA ASN A 37 -8.21 -5.90 5.08
C ASN A 37 -7.77 -4.56 5.70
N HIS A 38 -8.05 -3.43 5.06
CA HIS A 38 -7.81 -2.07 5.57
C HIS A 38 -6.35 -1.74 5.92
N PHE A 39 -5.39 -2.28 5.19
CA PHE A 39 -3.99 -1.87 5.33
C PHE A 39 -3.24 -1.96 4.00
N TRP A 40 -2.14 -1.21 3.89
CA TRP A 40 -1.23 -1.30 2.76
C TRP A 40 0.21 -1.57 3.21
N SER A 41 0.84 -2.62 2.70
CA SER A 41 2.24 -2.91 3.02
C SER A 41 3.21 -2.08 2.18
N LEU A 42 4.30 -1.64 2.81
CA LEU A 42 5.30 -0.74 2.25
C LEU A 42 6.71 -1.28 2.52
N SER A 43 7.57 -1.23 1.50
CA SER A 43 8.97 -1.58 1.64
C SER A 43 9.73 -0.53 2.45
N SER A 44 10.65 -0.96 3.32
CA SER A 44 11.66 -0.07 3.93
C SER A 44 12.49 0.73 2.93
N ARG A 45 12.58 0.28 1.67
CA ARG A 45 13.31 0.97 0.58
C ARG A 45 12.52 2.13 -0.03
N ALA A 46 11.26 2.34 0.34
CA ALA A 46 10.46 3.46 -0.14
C ALA A 46 10.98 4.79 0.45
N ARG A 47 11.69 5.59 -0.36
CA ARG A 47 12.40 6.81 0.07
C ARG A 47 11.57 7.82 0.89
N ASN A 48 10.26 7.89 0.66
CA ASN A 48 9.38 8.87 1.31
C ASN A 48 8.49 8.27 2.41
N ILE A 49 8.72 7.03 2.84
CA ILE A 49 7.82 6.36 3.79
C ILE A 49 7.59 7.21 5.06
N LYS A 50 8.67 7.75 5.65
CA LYS A 50 8.62 8.56 6.88
C LYS A 50 7.83 9.88 6.74
N LYS A 51 7.48 10.28 5.52
CA LYS A 51 6.70 11.49 5.24
C LYS A 51 5.19 11.23 5.15
N ILE A 52 4.78 9.97 5.07
CA ILE A 52 3.36 9.60 5.03
C ILE A 52 2.74 9.92 6.39
N LYS A 53 1.62 10.62 6.38
CA LYS A 53 0.87 11.03 7.57
C LYS A 53 -0.62 10.67 7.46
N PRO A 54 -1.29 10.42 8.60
CA PRO A 54 -2.74 10.30 8.63
C PRO A 54 -3.41 11.51 7.97
N GLY A 55 -4.42 11.25 7.16
CA GLY A 55 -5.15 12.27 6.39
C GLY A 55 -4.63 12.51 4.98
N ASP A 56 -3.41 12.06 4.66
CA ASP A 56 -2.88 12.08 3.29
C ASP A 56 -3.78 11.28 2.34
N LYS A 57 -3.78 11.66 1.06
CA LYS A 57 -4.54 10.97 0.02
C LYS A 57 -3.65 10.02 -0.77
N VAL A 58 -4.21 8.89 -1.17
CA VAL A 58 -3.50 7.89 -1.96
C VAL A 58 -4.30 7.53 -3.21
N LEU A 59 -3.61 7.39 -4.34
CA LEU A 59 -4.09 6.76 -5.56
C LEU A 59 -3.40 5.41 -5.74
N PHE A 60 -4.16 4.37 -6.03
CA PHE A 60 -3.61 3.05 -6.34
C PHE A 60 -3.43 2.92 -7.84
N TYR A 61 -2.18 2.80 -8.28
CA TYR A 61 -1.85 2.59 -9.69
C TYR A 61 -1.46 1.13 -9.92
N VAL A 62 -2.33 0.41 -10.61
CA VAL A 62 -2.18 -0.99 -10.95
C VAL A 62 -1.23 -1.13 -12.13
N THR A 63 -0.22 -1.98 -11.98
CA THR A 63 0.76 -2.34 -13.01
C THR A 63 0.89 -3.86 -13.10
N GLY A 64 -0.23 -4.52 -13.40
CA GLY A 64 -0.26 -5.95 -13.69
C GLY A 64 0.13 -6.24 -15.14
N LYS A 65 0.31 -7.53 -15.45
CA LYS A 65 0.56 -8.01 -16.80
C LYS A 65 -0.61 -7.69 -17.74
N ASP A 66 -1.83 -7.94 -17.26
CA ASP A 66 -3.06 -7.86 -18.05
C ASP A 66 -3.85 -6.57 -17.82
N GLU A 67 -3.46 -5.76 -16.82
CA GLU A 67 -4.15 -4.51 -16.46
C GLU A 67 -3.19 -3.41 -16.03
N ARG A 68 -3.45 -2.19 -16.51
CA ARG A 68 -2.69 -0.99 -16.12
C ARG A 68 -3.61 0.21 -16.01
N GLY A 69 -3.52 0.93 -14.90
CA GLY A 69 -4.33 2.13 -14.69
C GLY A 69 -4.57 2.46 -13.22
N PHE A 70 -5.35 3.52 -12.98
CA PHE A 70 -5.80 3.86 -11.64
C PHE A 70 -6.89 2.89 -11.18
N GLY A 71 -6.60 2.10 -10.16
CA GLY A 71 -7.50 1.08 -9.60
C GLY A 71 -8.33 1.56 -8.42
N GLY A 72 -8.03 2.74 -7.86
CA GLY A 72 -8.79 3.31 -6.74
C GLY A 72 -8.07 4.46 -6.05
N TYR A 73 -8.71 4.98 -5.01
CA TYR A 73 -8.18 6.03 -4.15
C TYR A 73 -8.53 5.78 -2.68
N GLY A 74 -7.84 6.45 -1.77
CA GLY A 74 -8.07 6.31 -0.34
C GLY A 74 -7.50 7.46 0.48
N VAL A 75 -7.65 7.32 1.80
CA VAL A 75 -7.07 8.22 2.81
C VAL A 75 -6.19 7.38 3.73
N ILE A 76 -4.97 7.83 3.96
CA ILE A 76 -4.06 7.20 4.91
C ILE A 76 -4.63 7.35 6.32
N ALA A 77 -4.81 6.23 7.01
CA ALA A 77 -5.40 6.19 8.35
C ALA A 77 -4.33 6.27 9.45
N ALA A 78 -3.12 5.76 9.21
CA ALA A 78 -2.06 5.66 10.19
C ALA A 78 -0.71 6.14 9.66
N GLU A 79 0.18 6.52 10.58
CA GLU A 79 1.60 6.64 10.25
C GLU A 79 2.17 5.24 9.92
N PRO A 80 3.24 5.18 9.09
CA PRO A 80 3.91 3.92 8.83
C PRO A 80 4.38 3.25 10.12
N HIS A 81 3.94 2.02 10.32
CA HIS A 81 4.27 1.19 11.49
C HIS A 81 4.78 -0.17 11.04
N PRO A 82 5.57 -0.88 11.86
CA PRO A 82 5.96 -2.25 11.55
C PRO A 82 4.73 -3.14 11.32
N ILE A 83 4.79 -4.02 10.32
CA ILE A 83 3.70 -4.97 10.04
C ILE A 83 3.41 -5.82 11.28
N THR A 84 2.16 -5.85 11.72
CA THR A 84 1.73 -6.70 12.83
C THR A 84 1.59 -8.17 12.39
N PRO A 85 1.61 -9.14 13.33
CA PRO A 85 1.34 -10.55 12.99
C PRO A 85 0.01 -10.77 12.27
N GLU A 86 -1.03 -10.04 12.64
CA GLU A 86 -2.36 -10.12 12.02
C GLU A 86 -2.32 -9.62 10.57
N GLN A 87 -1.69 -8.46 10.33
CA GLN A 87 -1.50 -7.94 8.98
C GLN A 87 -0.63 -8.88 8.14
N ARG A 88 0.41 -9.48 8.74
CA ARG A 88 1.32 -10.42 8.07
C ARG A 88 0.57 -11.62 7.50
N PHE A 89 -0.41 -12.14 8.23
CA PHE A 89 -1.24 -13.28 7.80
C PHE A 89 -1.98 -13.01 6.48
N HIS A 90 -2.37 -11.75 6.23
CA HIS A 90 -3.04 -11.35 5.00
C HIS A 90 -2.07 -11.05 3.86
N ILE A 91 -0.76 -10.98 4.11
CA ILE A 91 0.22 -10.67 3.07
C ILE A 91 0.72 -11.95 2.40
N VAL A 92 0.21 -12.19 1.19
CA VAL A 92 0.60 -13.32 0.34
C VAL A 92 1.34 -12.85 -0.91
N GLY A 93 2.44 -13.52 -1.21
CA GLY A 93 3.24 -13.38 -2.42
C GLY A 93 4.25 -12.24 -2.39
N MET A 94 5.30 -12.42 -3.20
CA MET A 94 6.31 -11.41 -3.47
C MET A 94 5.77 -10.35 -4.46
N PRO A 95 6.05 -9.05 -4.27
CA PRO A 95 7.08 -8.54 -3.36
C PRO A 95 6.60 -8.23 -1.93
N SER A 96 5.30 -8.19 -1.64
CA SER A 96 4.81 -7.72 -0.34
C SER A 96 5.25 -8.56 0.85
N GLU A 97 5.54 -9.86 0.66
CA GLU A 97 6.15 -10.69 1.70
C GLU A 97 7.47 -10.10 2.23
N ALA A 98 8.26 -9.44 1.39
CA ALA A 98 9.53 -8.82 1.76
C ALA A 98 9.40 -7.37 2.27
N PHE A 99 8.19 -6.89 2.55
CA PHE A 99 7.95 -5.54 3.07
C PHE A 99 7.93 -5.53 4.59
N ASP A 100 8.20 -4.35 5.16
CA ASP A 100 8.49 -4.18 6.59
C ASP A 100 7.44 -3.34 7.32
N TYR A 101 6.75 -2.47 6.59
CA TYR A 101 5.84 -1.47 7.15
C TYR A 101 4.42 -1.62 6.61
N ALA A 102 3.45 -1.09 7.36
CA ALA A 102 2.06 -0.93 6.94
C ALA A 102 1.57 0.50 7.25
N VAL A 103 0.52 0.91 6.53
CA VAL A 103 -0.30 2.12 6.77
C VAL A 103 -1.78 1.79 6.66
#